data_AF-A0A941VG18-F1
#
_entry.id   AF-A0A941VG18-F1
#
_cell.length_a   1.000
_cell.length_b   1.000
_cell.length_c   1.000
_cell.angle_alpha   90.00
_cell.angle_beta   90.00
_cell.angle_gamma   90.00
#
_symmetry.space_group_name_H-M   'P 1'
#
loop_
_entity.id
_entity.type
_entity.pdbx_description
1 polymer ?
#
loop_
_entity_poly.entity_id
_entity_poly.type
_entity_poly.pdbx_seq_one_letter_code
_entity_poly.pdbx_strand_id
1 'polypeptide(L)'
;MARLSYVVPGAISDPQIRGWLDDAIAAGRPGPENQAIRAHQPDVMRSFTLTREMLFDNGAGIVEHDLKEMLRAYVAFTIECGY
;
A
#
# COMPACT_ATOMS: atom_id res chain seq x y z
N MET A 1 -16.42 1.85 -0.66
CA MET A 1 -16.38 0.37 -0.63
C MET A 1 -15.85 -0.12 -1.97
N ALA A 2 -14.90 -1.05 -1.98
CA ALA A 2 -14.24 -1.49 -3.21
C ALA A 2 -15.22 -2.20 -4.16
N ARG A 3 -15.12 -1.89 -5.47
CA ARG A 3 -15.89 -2.60 -6.52
C ARG A 3 -15.23 -3.93 -6.94
N LEU A 4 -14.06 -4.23 -6.38
CA LEU A 4 -13.29 -5.44 -6.60
C LEU A 4 -13.33 -6.29 -5.32
N SER A 5 -13.23 -7.61 -5.47
CA SER A 5 -13.09 -8.52 -4.33
C SER A 5 -11.73 -8.34 -3.65
N TYR A 6 -11.58 -8.88 -2.44
CA TYR A 6 -10.32 -8.92 -1.72
C TYR A 6 -9.66 -10.29 -1.91
N VAL A 7 -8.40 -10.32 -2.35
CA VAL A 7 -7.63 -11.56 -2.46
C VAL A 7 -7.19 -12.00 -1.07
N VAL A 8 -7.40 -13.28 -0.75
CA VAL A 8 -6.90 -13.87 0.50
C VAL A 8 -5.47 -14.39 0.31
N PRO A 9 -4.58 -14.32 1.31
CA PRO A 9 -3.17 -14.71 1.16
C PRO A 9 -2.96 -16.13 0.61
N GLY A 10 -3.81 -17.09 0.99
CA GLY A 10 -3.73 -18.48 0.54
C GLY A 10 -3.98 -18.68 -0.96
N ALA A 11 -4.58 -17.70 -1.65
CA ALA A 11 -4.82 -17.75 -3.09
C ALA A 11 -3.67 -17.15 -3.93
N ILE A 12 -2.66 -16.55 -3.29
CA ILE A 12 -1.54 -15.89 -3.97
C ILE A 12 -0.39 -16.88 -4.13
N SER A 13 -0.04 -17.19 -5.39
CA SER A 13 1.08 -18.07 -5.73
C SER A 13 2.43 -17.36 -5.75
N ASP A 14 2.46 -16.06 -6.06
CA ASP A 14 3.70 -15.27 -6.05
C ASP A 14 4.14 -15.01 -4.59
N PRO A 15 5.30 -15.54 -4.16
CA PRO A 15 5.73 -15.43 -2.76
C PRO A 15 6.03 -13.99 -2.33
N GLN A 16 6.47 -13.13 -3.25
CA GLN A 16 6.75 -11.73 -2.95
C GLN A 16 5.46 -10.96 -2.66
N ILE A 17 4.46 -11.14 -3.53
CA ILE A 17 3.15 -10.51 -3.37
C ILE A 17 2.46 -10.99 -2.10
N ARG A 18 2.53 -12.30 -1.85
CA ARG A 18 1.99 -12.88 -0.62
C ARG A 18 2.65 -12.29 0.63
N GLY A 19 3.99 -12.22 0.64
CA GLY A 19 4.74 -11.64 1.76
C GLY A 19 4.30 -10.21 2.08
N TRP A 20 4.18 -9.35 1.07
CA TRP A 20 3.71 -7.97 1.28
C TRP A 20 2.27 -7.86 1.79
N LEU A 21 1.38 -8.79 1.42
CA LEU A 21 0.02 -8.82 1.97
C LEU A 21 0.03 -9.30 3.43
N ASP A 22 0.81 -10.33 3.74
CA ASP A 22 0.95 -10.85 5.10
C ASP A 22 1.55 -9.78 6.04
N ASP A 23 2.57 -9.05 5.58
CA ASP A 23 3.17 -7.93 6.32
C ASP A 23 2.15 -6.81 6.56
N ALA A 24 1.37 -6.46 5.53
CA ALA A 24 0.33 -5.44 5.64
C ALA A 24 -0.75 -5.83 6.65
N ILE A 25 -1.20 -7.09 6.65
CA ILE A 25 -2.15 -7.64 7.62
C ILE A 25 -1.58 -7.56 9.04
N ALA A 26 -0.32 -7.96 9.23
CA ALA A 26 0.33 -7.94 10.54
C ALA A 26 0.54 -6.51 11.08
N ALA A 27 0.96 -5.58 10.23
CA ALA A 27 1.24 -4.20 10.61
C ALA A 27 0.01 -3.28 10.60
N GLY A 28 -1.10 -3.71 9.99
CA GLY A 28 -2.27 -2.88 9.69
C GLY A 28 -2.00 -1.78 8.65
N ARG A 29 -0.82 -1.76 8.01
CA ARG A 29 -0.40 -0.74 7.06
C ARG A 29 0.66 -1.27 6.06
N PRO A 30 0.66 -0.80 4.80
CA PRO A 30 -0.42 -0.07 4.13
C PRO A 30 -1.73 -0.87 4.23
N GLY A 31 -2.89 -0.18 4.25
CA GLY A 31 -4.18 -0.79 4.57
C GLY A 31 -4.37 -2.19 3.96
N PRO A 32 -4.59 -3.24 4.76
CA PRO A 32 -4.66 -4.63 4.28
C PRO A 32 -5.68 -4.81 3.16
N GLU A 33 -6.81 -4.12 3.24
CA GLU A 33 -7.88 -4.13 2.26
C GLU A 33 -7.39 -3.61 0.89
N ASN A 34 -6.64 -2.52 0.89
CA ASN A 34 -6.04 -1.98 -0.32
C ASN A 34 -4.99 -2.92 -0.91
N GLN A 35 -4.14 -3.51 -0.07
CA GLN A 35 -3.13 -4.46 -0.53
C GLN A 35 -3.79 -5.73 -1.11
N ALA A 36 -4.86 -6.21 -0.50
CA ALA A 36 -5.65 -7.33 -1.01
C ALA A 36 -6.32 -7.03 -2.36
N ILE A 37 -6.70 -5.78 -2.63
CA ILE A 37 -7.18 -5.37 -3.96
C ILE A 37 -6.01 -5.32 -4.96
N ARG A 38 -4.85 -4.76 -4.58
CA ARG A 38 -3.68 -4.69 -5.47
C ARG A 38 -3.15 -6.08 -5.82
N ALA A 39 -3.28 -7.06 -4.92
CA ALA A 39 -2.84 -8.44 -5.13
C ALA A 39 -3.52 -9.14 -6.32
N HIS A 40 -4.64 -8.63 -6.84
CA HIS A 40 -5.22 -9.11 -8.12
C HIS A 40 -4.27 -8.92 -9.31
N GLN A 41 -3.39 -7.92 -9.27
CA GLN A 41 -2.41 -7.65 -10.31
C GLN A 41 -1.02 -7.46 -9.67
N PRO A 42 -0.15 -8.48 -9.71
CA PRO A 42 1.17 -8.47 -9.07
C PRO A 42 2.05 -7.25 -9.38
N ASP A 43 2.05 -6.75 -10.61
CA ASP A 43 2.89 -5.61 -11.01
C ASP A 43 2.38 -4.28 -10.44
N VAL A 44 1.06 -4.13 -10.27
CA VAL A 44 0.45 -3.00 -9.54
C VAL A 44 0.88 -3.04 -8.08
N MET A 45 0.84 -4.20 -7.44
CA MET A 45 1.30 -4.34 -6.06
C MET A 45 2.79 -4.07 -5.90
N ARG A 46 3.61 -4.54 -6.85
CA ARG A 46 5.06 -4.30 -6.89
C ARG A 46 5.40 -2.83 -7.09
N SER A 47 4.80 -2.19 -8.10
CA SER A 47 5.02 -0.78 -8.38
C SER A 47 4.62 0.10 -7.19
N PHE A 48 3.49 -0.16 -6.54
CA PHE A 48 3.07 0.57 -5.35
C PHE A 48 4.02 0.36 -4.17
N THR A 49 4.30 -0.90 -3.83
CA THR A 49 5.05 -1.23 -2.59
C THR A 49 6.49 -0.74 -2.67
N LEU A 50 7.17 -0.97 -3.80
CA LEU A 50 8.54 -0.50 -4.00
C LEU A 50 8.61 1.03 -4.06
N THR A 51 7.65 1.68 -4.74
CA THR A 51 7.62 3.15 -4.79
C THR A 51 7.39 3.74 -3.40
N ARG A 52 6.51 3.14 -2.60
CA ARG A 52 6.29 3.57 -1.21
C ARG A 52 7.59 3.44 -0.40
N GLU A 53 8.26 2.30 -0.47
CA GLU A 53 9.52 2.08 0.24
C GLU A 53 10.58 3.12 -0.15
N MET A 54 10.75 3.37 -1.46
CA MET A 54 11.71 4.34 -1.99
C MET A 54 11.40 5.80 -1.62
N LEU A 55 10.16 6.13 -1.23
CA LEU A 55 9.74 7.50 -0.95
C LEU A 55 9.48 7.78 0.54
N PHE A 56 8.97 6.80 1.29
CA PHE A 56 8.49 7.00 2.67
C PHE A 56 9.37 6.35 3.72
N ASP A 57 10.00 5.23 3.40
CA ASP A 57 10.69 4.41 4.40
C ASP A 57 12.20 4.68 4.39
N ASN A 58 12.91 4.15 5.39
CA ASN A 58 14.38 4.18 5.49
C ASN A 58 15.05 5.58 5.37
N GLY A 59 14.34 6.64 5.77
CA GLY A 59 14.88 8.00 5.69
C GLY A 59 15.02 8.55 4.26
N ALA A 60 14.30 7.98 3.28
CA ALA A 60 14.32 8.48 1.91
C ALA A 60 13.88 9.95 1.79
N GLY A 61 14.25 10.66 0.72
CA GLY A 61 13.80 12.03 0.45
C GLY A 61 14.53 13.14 1.23
N ILE A 62 14.00 14.37 1.14
CA ILE A 62 14.63 15.58 1.72
C ILE A 62 13.88 16.15 2.94
N VAL A 63 12.75 15.54 3.31
CA VAL A 63 11.92 15.95 4.44
C VAL A 63 11.61 14.75 5.34
N GLU A 64 11.31 15.03 6.60
CA GLU A 64 10.87 14.05 7.59
C GLU A 64 9.58 13.31 7.20
N HIS A 65 9.44 12.10 7.74
CA HIS A 65 8.31 11.21 7.43
C HIS A 65 6.95 11.85 7.73
N ASP A 66 6.84 12.55 8.87
CA ASP A 66 5.59 13.19 9.30
C ASP A 66 5.11 14.25 8.29
N LEU A 67 6.03 15.03 7.72
CA LEU A 67 5.68 16.02 6.69
C LEU A 67 5.22 15.34 5.39
N LYS A 68 5.79 14.19 5.01
CA LYS A 68 5.31 13.41 3.85
C LYS A 68 3.91 12.88 4.07
N GLU A 69 3.62 12.34 5.24
CA GLU A 69 2.29 11.84 5.58
C GLU A 69 1.26 12.97 5.63
N MET A 70 1.62 14.14 6.17
CA MET A 70 0.77 15.34 6.13
C MET A 70 0.45 15.75 4.69
N LEU A 71 1.45 15.82 3.82
CA LEU A 71 1.25 16.15 2.40
C LEU A 71 0.38 15.11 1.69
N ARG A 72 0.61 13.81 1.95
CA ARG A 72 -0.19 12.71 1.40
C ARG A 72 -1.66 12.81 1.84
N ALA A 73 -1.90 13.11 3.12
CA ALA A 73 -3.24 13.31 3.66
C ALA A 73 -3.93 14.55 3.07
N TYR A 74 -3.20 15.66 2.91
CA TYR A 74 -3.72 16.87 2.29
C TYR A 74 -4.12 16.63 0.83
N VAL A 75 -3.27 15.97 0.04
CA VAL A 75 -3.60 15.60 -1.35
C VAL A 75 -4.84 14.71 -1.38
N ALA A 76 -4.91 13.68 -0.54
CA ALA A 76 -6.08 12.81 -0.44
C ALA A 76 -7.37 13.58 -0.11
N PHE A 77 -7.29 14.56 0.80
CA PHE A 77 -8.39 15.46 1.12
C PHE A 77 -8.80 16.31 -0.09
N THR A 78 -7.85 16.90 -0.81
CA THR A 78 -8.15 17.78 -1.97
C THR A 78 -8.79 17.04 -3.15
N ILE A 79 -8.58 15.74 -3.26
CA ILE A 79 -9.19 14.90 -4.32
C ILE A 79 -10.40 14.10 -3.81
N GLU A 80 -10.89 14.40 -2.61
CA GLU A 80 -12.04 13.73 -1.98
C GLU A 80 -11.87 12.21 -1.90
N CYS A 81 -10.66 11.75 -1.60
CA CYS A 81 -10.36 10.32 -1.43
C CYS A 81 -10.94 9.83 -0.09
N GLY A 82 -12.09 9.17 -0.13
CA GLY A 82 -12.79 8.63 1.04
C GLY A 82 -12.41 7.20 1.43
N TYR A 83 -11.16 6.78 1.16
CA TYR A 83 -10.62 5.51 1.64
C TYR A 83 -10.15 5.65 3.10
#